data_AF-A0A2N9MS25-F1
#
_entry.id   AF-A0A2N9MS25-F1
#
_cell.length_a   1.000
_cell.length_b   1.000
_cell.length_c   1.000
_cell.angle_alpha   90.00
_cell.angle_beta   90.00
_cell.angle_gamma   90.00
#
_symmetry.space_group_name_H-M   'P 1'
#
loop_
_entity.id
_entity.type
_entity.pdbx_description
1 polymer ?
#
loop_
_entity_poly.entity_id
_entity_poly.type
_entity_poly.pdbx_seq_one_letter_code
_entity_poly.pdbx_strand_id
1 'polypeptide(L)'
;MYLLAPSGAALHHTGNLSSLTKPARNAWAQWIGPETLISQVRSTAPFLEPRLPAAESGRLIEMGHSPDGFLRILANWQNILRPGLKPEEQLQDYFAFCLACHHATVATFVPTDVDTKIRGIVWRESRDVDVLRPMLRLALASRTWTEDGISIRAIRGVSGHNGEQWSAIAAGLGRLLELGDTVSAGEAQAAIEEEIDREQVVFDEAAAEQGAELDVLRLSMTLAHNRGDLTQGMGFWKRTPVIAPVMDHLSARGRFALAVRVYQHAGLSAEGHRHYPLREVKILRRSPATLLPLCPFLDEWGGLVAGPSWTSGVAWWRDSQRAMKCLRRWWAAARRCRGSKATTARLPGCEAPPWELSNGPPHACPMLPSVCCAAPNCAS
;
A
#
# COMPACT_ATOMS: atom_id res chain seq x y z
N MET A 1 -89.56 0.71 -8.00
CA MET A 1 -88.62 1.63 -7.32
C MET A 1 -87.31 0.86 -7.14
N TYR A 2 -86.30 1.21 -7.94
CA TYR A 2 -84.82 1.05 -7.82
C TYR A 2 -84.21 -0.20 -7.11
N LEU A 3 -83.10 -0.82 -7.51
CA LEU A 3 -82.04 -0.55 -8.49
C LEU A 3 -81.20 -1.85 -8.64
N LEU A 4 -80.68 -2.09 -9.86
CA LEU A 4 -79.66 -3.09 -10.20
C LEU A 4 -78.29 -2.71 -9.61
N ALA A 5 -77.46 -3.70 -9.26
CA ALA A 5 -76.02 -3.55 -9.06
C ALA A 5 -75.24 -4.65 -9.83
N PRO A 6 -74.16 -4.30 -10.58
CA PRO A 6 -73.51 -5.22 -11.51
C PRO A 6 -72.20 -5.86 -10.99
N SER A 7 -71.84 -6.91 -11.71
CA SER A 7 -70.61 -7.71 -11.70
C SER A 7 -69.30 -6.91 -11.63
N GLY A 8 -68.42 -7.27 -10.68
CA GLY A 8 -67.06 -6.75 -10.55
C GLY A 8 -66.04 -7.72 -11.14
N ALA A 9 -65.33 -7.26 -12.17
CA ALA A 9 -64.34 -8.00 -12.94
C ALA A 9 -63.04 -8.27 -12.16
N ALA A 10 -62.46 -9.44 -12.39
CA ALA A 10 -61.13 -9.83 -11.90
C ALA A 10 -60.04 -9.04 -12.62
N LEU A 11 -59.27 -8.26 -11.85
CA LEU A 11 -58.06 -7.58 -12.30
C LEU A 11 -56.92 -8.60 -12.39
N HIS A 12 -56.60 -9.01 -13.63
CA HIS A 12 -55.35 -9.69 -13.94
C HIS A 12 -54.17 -8.73 -13.70
N HIS A 13 -53.45 -8.93 -12.60
CA HIS A 13 -52.13 -8.35 -12.43
C HIS A 13 -51.18 -9.00 -13.44
N THR A 14 -50.86 -8.28 -14.51
CA THR A 14 -49.71 -8.59 -15.38
C THR A 14 -48.44 -8.39 -14.57
N GLY A 15 -47.93 -9.49 -14.00
CA GLY A 15 -46.62 -9.55 -13.36
C GLY A 15 -45.55 -9.10 -14.34
N ASN A 16 -45.04 -7.90 -14.14
CA ASN A 16 -43.90 -7.37 -14.88
C ASN A 16 -42.65 -8.12 -14.40
N LEU A 17 -42.25 -9.15 -15.14
CA LEU A 17 -41.07 -10.00 -14.92
C LEU A 17 -39.72 -9.27 -15.14
N SER A 18 -39.71 -7.93 -15.20
CA SER A 18 -38.49 -7.13 -15.37
C SER A 18 -37.63 -7.03 -14.09
N SER A 19 -37.91 -7.83 -13.06
CA SER A 19 -37.19 -7.84 -11.77
C SER A 19 -36.07 -8.89 -11.64
N LEU A 20 -35.64 -9.58 -12.70
CA LEU A 20 -34.75 -10.75 -12.54
C LEU A 20 -33.45 -10.78 -13.34
N THR A 21 -32.92 -9.64 -13.75
CA THR A 21 -31.48 -9.54 -14.03
C THR A 21 -30.93 -8.27 -13.37
N LYS A 22 -30.36 -8.42 -12.17
CA LYS A 22 -29.46 -7.38 -11.66
C LYS A 22 -28.38 -7.21 -12.74
N PRO A 23 -28.13 -5.99 -13.25
CA PRO A 23 -27.03 -5.77 -14.18
C PRO A 23 -25.76 -6.36 -13.57
N ALA A 24 -24.95 -7.03 -14.39
CA ALA A 24 -23.70 -7.61 -13.96
C ALA A 24 -22.92 -6.53 -13.18
N ARG A 25 -22.67 -6.78 -11.90
CA ARG A 25 -21.95 -5.84 -11.06
C ARG A 25 -20.51 -5.85 -11.51
N ASN A 26 -19.94 -4.68 -11.72
CA ASN A 26 -18.51 -4.55 -11.99
C ASN A 26 -17.72 -5.23 -10.87
N ALA A 27 -16.55 -5.79 -11.19
CA ALA A 27 -15.70 -6.45 -10.21
C ALA A 27 -15.42 -5.58 -8.97
N TRP A 28 -15.33 -4.26 -9.14
CA TRP A 28 -15.07 -3.28 -8.08
C TRP A 28 -16.30 -2.66 -7.41
N ALA A 29 -17.52 -3.16 -7.66
CA ALA A 29 -18.75 -2.55 -7.15
C ALA A 29 -18.81 -2.43 -5.61
N GLN A 30 -17.99 -3.19 -4.89
CA GLN A 30 -17.88 -3.21 -3.43
C GLN A 30 -16.63 -2.48 -2.91
N TRP A 31 -15.84 -1.85 -3.77
CA TRP A 31 -14.57 -1.19 -3.44
C TRP A 31 -14.48 0.21 -4.03
N ILE A 32 -13.29 0.83 -3.91
CA ILE A 32 -13.00 2.10 -4.57
C ILE A 32 -13.13 1.95 -6.09
N GLY A 33 -13.92 2.81 -6.71
CA GLY A 33 -14.07 2.84 -8.16
C GLY A 33 -12.78 3.31 -8.85
N PRO A 34 -12.52 2.87 -10.11
CA PRO A 34 -11.34 3.29 -10.86
C PRO A 34 -11.17 4.80 -10.98
N GLU A 35 -12.26 5.54 -11.15
CA GLU A 35 -12.30 7.00 -11.25
C GLU A 35 -11.78 7.66 -9.96
N THR A 36 -12.21 7.15 -8.80
CA THR A 36 -11.76 7.64 -7.50
C THR A 36 -10.29 7.32 -7.30
N LEU A 37 -9.83 6.14 -7.72
CA LEU A 37 -8.45 5.73 -7.55
C LEU A 37 -7.49 6.54 -8.44
N ILE A 38 -7.80 6.78 -9.72
CA ILE A 38 -6.98 7.67 -10.56
C ILE A 38 -6.98 9.11 -10.04
N SER A 39 -8.10 9.57 -9.47
CA SER A 39 -8.20 10.87 -8.81
C SER A 39 -7.25 10.97 -7.60
N GLN A 40 -7.14 9.90 -6.80
CA GLN A 40 -6.16 9.83 -5.71
C GLN A 40 -4.72 9.92 -6.25
N VAL A 41 -4.37 9.16 -7.28
CA VAL A 41 -3.04 9.23 -7.92
C VAL A 41 -2.74 10.65 -8.39
N ARG A 42 -3.65 11.29 -9.13
CA ARG A 42 -3.48 12.67 -9.62
C ARG A 42 -3.38 13.71 -8.51
N SER A 43 -4.05 13.50 -7.39
CA SER A 43 -4.00 14.38 -6.21
C SER A 43 -2.69 14.22 -5.42
N THR A 44 -2.15 13.01 -5.41
CA THR A 44 -0.97 12.64 -4.61
C THR A 44 0.35 12.80 -5.37
N ALA A 45 0.36 12.49 -6.67
CA ALA A 45 1.52 12.54 -7.55
C ALA A 45 1.18 13.22 -8.89
N PRO A 46 0.67 14.48 -8.89
CA PRO A 46 0.33 15.20 -10.12
C PRO A 46 1.49 15.35 -11.10
N PHE A 47 2.75 15.28 -10.62
CA PHE A 47 3.94 15.32 -11.46
C PHE A 47 4.11 14.10 -12.39
N LEU A 48 3.27 13.07 -12.25
CA LEU A 48 3.27 11.92 -13.15
C LEU A 48 2.55 12.22 -14.47
N GLU A 49 1.63 13.19 -14.52
CA GLU A 49 0.82 13.46 -15.73
C GLU A 49 1.69 13.66 -17.00
N PRO A 50 2.80 14.43 -16.97
CA PRO A 50 3.66 14.60 -18.15
C PRO A 50 4.44 13.34 -18.55
N ARG A 51 4.47 12.31 -17.71
CA ARG A 51 5.18 11.04 -17.94
C ARG A 51 4.26 9.94 -18.45
N LEU A 52 2.95 10.16 -18.45
CA LEU A 52 2.01 9.17 -18.96
C LEU A 52 2.20 9.01 -20.48
N PRO A 53 2.38 7.77 -20.98
CA PRO A 53 2.48 7.54 -22.41
C PRO A 53 1.15 7.84 -23.12
N ALA A 54 1.18 7.85 -24.45
CA ALA A 54 -0.03 7.92 -25.25
C ALA A 54 -0.98 6.76 -24.93
N ALA A 55 -2.28 7.04 -25.00
CA ALA A 55 -3.30 6.03 -24.77
C ALA A 55 -3.23 4.92 -25.83
N GLU A 56 -3.37 3.68 -25.39
CA GLU A 56 -3.39 2.46 -26.18
C GLU A 56 -4.58 1.58 -25.75
N SER A 57 -5.16 0.87 -26.70
CA SER A 57 -6.23 -0.10 -26.43
C SER A 57 -5.62 -1.42 -26.00
N GLY A 58 -6.21 -2.07 -24.99
CA GLY A 58 -5.75 -3.39 -24.54
C GLY A 58 -6.34 -3.75 -23.18
N ARG A 59 -5.94 -4.92 -22.63
CA ARG A 59 -6.20 -5.27 -21.24
C ARG A 59 -5.15 -4.62 -20.35
N LEU A 60 -5.54 -4.12 -19.18
CA LEU A 60 -4.59 -3.49 -18.27
C LEU A 60 -3.54 -4.48 -17.77
N ILE A 61 -3.95 -5.73 -17.50
CA ILE A 61 -3.03 -6.76 -16.99
C ILE A 61 -1.88 -7.09 -17.96
N GLU A 62 -2.07 -6.87 -19.26
CA GLU A 62 -1.06 -7.14 -20.30
C GLU A 62 -0.01 -6.02 -20.39
N MET A 63 -0.35 -4.80 -20.00
CA MET A 63 0.49 -3.60 -20.16
C MET A 63 1.64 -3.50 -19.15
N GLY A 64 1.59 -4.29 -18.07
CA GLY A 64 2.52 -4.17 -16.94
C GLY A 64 3.87 -4.87 -17.08
N HIS A 65 4.17 -5.53 -18.20
CA HIS A 65 5.37 -6.39 -18.35
C HIS A 65 6.65 -5.64 -18.77
N SER A 66 6.70 -4.32 -18.58
CA SER A 66 7.87 -3.47 -18.87
C SER A 66 8.26 -2.64 -17.64
N PRO A 67 9.48 -2.08 -17.56
CA PRO A 67 9.88 -1.23 -16.44
C PRO A 67 8.93 -0.03 -16.20
N ASP A 68 8.39 0.56 -17.26
CA ASP A 68 7.36 1.62 -17.17
C ASP A 68 5.92 1.10 -17.23
N GLY A 69 5.72 -0.20 -16.99
CA GLY A 69 4.43 -0.88 -17.14
C GLY A 69 3.33 -0.25 -16.29
N PHE A 70 3.66 0.22 -15.08
CA PHE A 70 2.70 0.93 -14.23
C PHE A 70 2.23 2.25 -14.86
N LEU A 71 3.10 3.01 -15.54
CA LEU A 71 2.71 4.25 -16.24
C LEU A 71 1.77 3.96 -17.40
N ARG A 72 2.00 2.88 -18.15
CA ARG A 72 1.09 2.42 -19.21
C ARG A 72 -0.27 2.04 -18.64
N ILE A 73 -0.32 1.31 -17.53
CA ILE A 73 -1.58 0.97 -16.85
C ILE A 73 -2.32 2.24 -16.40
N LEU A 74 -1.62 3.21 -15.80
CA LEU A 74 -2.22 4.47 -15.35
C LEU A 74 -2.74 5.32 -16.52
N ALA A 75 -2.00 5.42 -17.62
CA ALA A 75 -2.42 6.16 -18.81
C ALA A 75 -3.70 5.57 -19.44
N ASN A 76 -3.88 4.26 -19.28
CA ASN A 76 -4.93 3.50 -19.96
C ASN A 76 -6.03 3.01 -19.03
N TRP A 77 -6.14 3.54 -17.80
CA TRP A 77 -7.06 3.04 -16.77
C TRP A 77 -8.51 2.87 -17.25
N GLN A 78 -8.97 3.70 -18.19
CA GLN A 78 -10.31 3.63 -18.77
C GLN A 78 -10.58 2.31 -19.51
N ASN A 79 -9.54 1.57 -19.91
CA ASN A 79 -9.68 0.28 -20.57
C ASN A 79 -10.43 -0.75 -19.71
N ILE A 80 -10.41 -0.60 -18.39
CA ILE A 80 -11.19 -1.45 -17.48
C ILE A 80 -12.71 -1.26 -17.64
N LEU A 81 -13.15 -0.13 -18.20
CA LEU A 81 -14.55 0.20 -18.44
C LEU A 81 -15.04 -0.26 -19.82
N ARG A 82 -14.19 -0.93 -20.61
CA ARG A 82 -14.53 -1.34 -21.96
C ARG A 82 -15.73 -2.30 -21.96
N PRO A 83 -16.70 -2.12 -22.88
CA PRO A 83 -17.81 -3.06 -22.99
C PRO A 83 -17.29 -4.43 -23.45
N GLY A 84 -17.90 -5.49 -22.93
CA GLY A 84 -17.59 -6.87 -23.32
C GLY A 84 -16.51 -7.56 -22.48
N LEU A 85 -15.89 -6.87 -21.50
CA LEU A 85 -15.04 -7.54 -20.52
C LEU A 85 -15.86 -8.47 -19.63
N LYS A 86 -15.41 -9.72 -19.49
CA LYS A 86 -15.97 -10.67 -18.55
C LYS A 86 -15.63 -10.28 -17.10
N PRO A 87 -16.39 -10.73 -16.09
CA PRO A 87 -16.11 -10.43 -14.69
C PRO A 87 -14.67 -10.78 -14.25
N GLU A 88 -14.14 -11.90 -14.72
CA GLU A 88 -12.78 -12.36 -14.43
C GLU A 88 -11.72 -11.44 -15.03
N GLU A 89 -11.99 -10.94 -16.23
CA GLU A 89 -11.15 -9.98 -16.94
C GLU A 89 -11.15 -8.62 -16.24
N GLN A 90 -12.32 -8.18 -15.78
CA GLN A 90 -12.44 -6.97 -14.95
C GLN A 90 -11.68 -7.11 -13.64
N LEU A 91 -11.72 -8.28 -12.99
CA LEU A 91 -10.98 -8.54 -11.75
C LEU A 91 -9.47 -8.43 -11.97
N GLN A 92 -8.96 -9.06 -13.03
CA GLN A 92 -7.55 -8.99 -13.43
C GLN A 92 -7.10 -7.55 -13.72
N ASP A 93 -7.88 -6.80 -14.49
CA ASP A 93 -7.54 -5.42 -14.84
C ASP A 93 -7.67 -4.49 -13.63
N TYR A 94 -8.60 -4.76 -12.72
CA TYR A 94 -8.72 -4.04 -11.45
C TYR A 94 -7.53 -4.30 -10.53
N PHE A 95 -7.05 -5.54 -10.44
CA PHE A 95 -5.82 -5.88 -9.73
C PHE A 95 -4.63 -5.11 -10.30
N ALA A 96 -4.46 -5.15 -11.63
CA ALA A 96 -3.38 -4.44 -12.32
C ALA A 96 -3.41 -2.94 -12.02
N PHE A 97 -4.61 -2.34 -12.06
CA PHE A 97 -4.80 -0.94 -11.79
C PHE A 97 -4.50 -0.57 -10.32
N CYS A 98 -4.96 -1.38 -9.36
CA CYS A 98 -4.63 -1.19 -7.95
C CYS A 98 -3.12 -1.25 -7.71
N LEU A 99 -2.43 -2.24 -8.28
CA LEU A 99 -0.99 -2.43 -8.13
C LEU A 99 -0.21 -1.24 -8.72
N ALA A 100 -0.58 -0.77 -9.92
CA ALA A 100 0.05 0.39 -10.55
C ALA A 100 -0.18 1.69 -9.76
N CYS A 101 -1.38 1.91 -9.24
CA CYS A 101 -1.70 3.07 -8.40
C CYS A 101 -0.90 3.06 -7.09
N HIS A 102 -0.76 1.89 -6.47
CA HIS A 102 0.03 1.73 -5.26
C HIS A 102 1.51 2.01 -5.52
N HIS A 103 2.09 1.34 -6.52
CA HIS A 103 3.50 1.54 -6.91
C HIS A 103 3.82 3.02 -7.13
N ALA A 104 2.97 3.71 -7.90
CA ALA A 104 3.14 5.12 -8.23
C ALA A 104 3.07 6.08 -7.02
N THR A 105 2.45 5.67 -5.91
CA THR A 105 2.15 6.56 -4.79
C THR A 105 2.69 6.13 -3.44
N VAL A 106 3.20 4.91 -3.28
CA VAL A 106 3.57 4.37 -1.96
C VAL A 106 4.68 5.15 -1.25
N ALA A 107 5.63 5.72 -1.99
CA ALA A 107 6.70 6.57 -1.43
C ALA A 107 6.34 8.06 -1.33
N THR A 108 5.11 8.44 -1.65
CA THR A 108 4.63 9.83 -1.53
C THR A 108 4.11 10.13 -0.12
N PHE A 109 3.60 11.35 0.10
CA PHE A 109 3.05 11.73 1.41
C PHE A 109 1.75 10.99 1.73
N VAL A 110 0.86 10.81 0.74
CA VAL A 110 -0.49 10.25 0.92
C VAL A 110 -0.70 9.13 -0.11
N PRO A 111 -0.24 7.91 0.18
CA PRO A 111 -0.37 6.79 -0.77
C PRO A 111 -1.85 6.45 -1.01
N THR A 112 -2.12 5.76 -2.13
CA THR A 112 -3.44 5.22 -2.41
C THR A 112 -3.83 4.13 -1.41
N ASP A 113 -5.11 4.09 -1.04
CA ASP A 113 -5.66 3.13 -0.07
C ASP A 113 -6.08 1.81 -0.75
N VAL A 114 -5.09 1.08 -1.26
CA VAL A 114 -5.28 -0.16 -2.02
C VAL A 114 -4.34 -1.28 -1.60
N ASP A 115 -3.50 -1.07 -0.60
CA ASP A 115 -2.52 -2.05 -0.09
C ASP A 115 -3.24 -3.36 0.33
N THR A 116 -4.28 -3.26 1.15
CA THR A 116 -5.10 -4.38 1.61
C THR A 116 -5.78 -5.10 0.44
N LYS A 117 -6.05 -4.38 -0.66
CA LYS A 117 -6.68 -4.95 -1.86
C LYS A 117 -5.71 -5.87 -2.60
N ILE A 118 -4.51 -5.38 -2.87
CA ILE A 118 -3.45 -6.14 -3.56
C ILE A 118 -2.81 -7.20 -2.66
N ARG A 119 -2.91 -7.06 -1.33
CA ARG A 119 -2.38 -8.00 -0.33
C ARG A 119 -3.32 -9.15 0.06
N GLY A 120 -4.55 -9.19 -0.46
CA GLY A 120 -5.38 -10.38 -0.26
C GLY A 120 -6.85 -10.28 -0.65
N ILE A 121 -7.48 -9.10 -0.57
CA ILE A 121 -8.92 -8.99 -0.87
C ILE A 121 -9.18 -9.41 -2.32
N VAL A 122 -8.47 -8.83 -3.29
CA VAL A 122 -8.72 -9.08 -4.72
C VAL A 122 -8.40 -10.53 -5.10
N TRP A 123 -7.38 -11.13 -4.48
CA TRP A 123 -7.03 -12.54 -4.68
C TRP A 123 -8.12 -13.52 -4.26
N ARG A 124 -8.96 -13.17 -3.27
CA ARG A 124 -10.02 -14.07 -2.76
C ARG A 124 -11.24 -14.17 -3.66
N GLU A 125 -11.38 -13.22 -4.57
CA GLU A 125 -12.59 -13.04 -5.40
C GLU A 125 -12.72 -14.10 -6.49
N SER A 126 -11.62 -14.80 -6.80
CA SER A 126 -11.64 -15.97 -7.68
C SER A 126 -11.14 -17.22 -6.97
N ARG A 127 -11.76 -18.36 -7.29
CA ARG A 127 -11.23 -19.71 -7.02
C ARG A 127 -10.66 -20.37 -8.27
N ASP A 128 -10.78 -19.71 -9.41
CA ASP A 128 -10.25 -20.19 -10.68
C ASP A 128 -8.77 -19.81 -10.79
N VAL A 129 -7.92 -20.83 -10.82
CA VAL A 129 -6.47 -20.68 -10.92
C VAL A 129 -6.05 -20.00 -12.23
N ASP A 130 -6.80 -20.17 -13.32
CA ASP A 130 -6.48 -19.56 -14.60
C ASP A 130 -6.78 -18.06 -14.63
N VAL A 131 -7.64 -17.58 -13.72
CA VAL A 131 -7.84 -16.14 -13.49
C VAL A 131 -6.70 -15.55 -12.65
N LEU A 132 -6.23 -16.29 -11.65
CA LEU A 132 -5.24 -15.85 -10.68
C LEU A 132 -3.80 -15.89 -11.21
N ARG A 133 -3.49 -16.83 -12.11
CA ARG A 133 -2.15 -16.97 -12.71
C ARG A 133 -1.71 -15.69 -13.42
N PRO A 134 -2.50 -15.05 -14.30
CA PRO A 134 -2.16 -13.74 -14.88
C PRO A 134 -1.90 -12.66 -13.82
N MET A 135 -2.66 -12.64 -12.71
CA MET A 135 -2.43 -11.68 -11.62
C MET A 135 -1.07 -11.93 -10.96
N LEU A 136 -0.70 -13.20 -10.74
CA LEU A 136 0.63 -13.55 -10.22
C LEU A 136 1.73 -13.15 -11.22
N ARG A 137 1.55 -13.40 -12.51
CA ARG A 137 2.53 -13.00 -13.55
C ARG A 137 2.78 -11.51 -13.53
N LEU A 138 1.72 -10.70 -13.40
CA LEU A 138 1.87 -9.26 -13.25
C LEU A 138 2.57 -8.87 -11.95
N ALA A 139 2.20 -9.50 -10.82
CA ALA A 139 2.86 -9.23 -9.53
C ALA A 139 4.36 -9.54 -9.59
N LEU A 140 4.75 -10.66 -10.21
CA LEU A 140 6.15 -11.01 -10.46
C LEU A 140 6.85 -10.01 -11.40
N ALA A 141 6.20 -9.64 -12.51
CA ALA A 141 6.74 -8.65 -13.45
C ALA A 141 6.92 -7.26 -12.82
N SER A 142 6.08 -6.89 -11.85
CA SER A 142 6.16 -5.61 -11.16
C SER A 142 7.46 -5.39 -10.39
N ARG A 143 8.21 -6.46 -10.08
CA ARG A 143 9.59 -6.39 -9.55
C ARG A 143 10.54 -5.58 -10.43
N THR A 144 10.24 -5.50 -11.72
CA THR A 144 11.06 -4.77 -12.70
C THR A 144 10.61 -3.32 -12.90
N TRP A 145 9.52 -2.90 -12.23
CA TRP A 145 9.00 -1.54 -12.41
C TRP A 145 9.96 -0.50 -11.86
N THR A 146 10.17 0.56 -12.65
CA THR A 146 11.06 1.64 -12.24
C THR A 146 10.46 2.44 -11.09
N GLU A 147 11.35 2.90 -10.21
CA GLU A 147 11.06 3.87 -9.16
C GLU A 147 11.39 5.31 -9.58
N ASP A 148 11.99 5.46 -10.77
CA ASP A 148 12.41 6.76 -11.28
C ASP A 148 11.25 7.74 -11.28
N GLY A 149 11.50 8.94 -10.76
CA GLY A 149 10.54 10.03 -10.64
C GLY A 149 9.31 9.77 -9.77
N ILE A 150 9.21 8.64 -9.05
CA ILE A 150 8.15 8.37 -8.05
C ILE A 150 8.69 8.11 -6.65
N SER A 151 9.97 7.73 -6.54
CA SER A 151 10.66 7.50 -5.29
C SER A 151 12.10 7.94 -5.40
N ILE A 152 12.63 8.47 -4.30
CA ILE A 152 14.07 8.63 -4.08
C ILE A 152 14.50 7.83 -2.85
N ARG A 153 13.67 6.86 -2.44
CA ARG A 153 13.84 6.07 -1.21
C ARG A 153 14.47 4.72 -1.50
N ALA A 154 15.58 4.74 -2.22
CA ALA A 154 16.39 3.56 -2.50
C ALA A 154 17.82 3.78 -2.03
N ILE A 155 18.44 2.73 -1.50
CA ILE A 155 19.85 2.71 -1.16
C ILE A 155 20.43 1.38 -1.61
N ARG A 156 21.52 1.43 -2.39
CA ARG A 156 22.19 0.23 -2.94
C ARG A 156 21.23 -0.74 -3.65
N GLY A 157 20.24 -0.19 -4.36
CA GLY A 157 19.22 -0.98 -5.07
C GLY A 157 18.21 -1.68 -4.16
N VAL A 158 18.07 -1.27 -2.90
CA VAL A 158 17.04 -1.75 -1.96
C VAL A 158 16.13 -0.59 -1.58
N SER A 159 14.83 -0.79 -1.72
CA SER A 159 13.80 0.22 -1.48
C SER A 159 12.59 -0.36 -0.75
N GLY A 160 11.71 0.52 -0.26
CA GLY A 160 10.43 0.10 0.32
C GLY A 160 9.48 -0.51 -0.71
N HIS A 161 9.63 -0.17 -2.00
CA HIS A 161 8.83 -0.76 -3.07
C HIS A 161 9.05 -2.27 -3.19
N ASN A 162 10.24 -2.78 -2.84
CA ASN A 162 10.50 -4.22 -2.81
C ASN A 162 9.57 -4.94 -1.81
N GLY A 163 9.35 -4.37 -0.62
CA GLY A 163 8.41 -4.88 0.38
C GLY A 163 6.96 -4.94 -0.12
N GLU A 164 6.54 -3.90 -0.83
CA GLU A 164 5.20 -3.83 -1.42
C GLU A 164 4.99 -4.92 -2.48
N GLN A 165 5.99 -5.15 -3.34
CA GLN A 165 6.00 -6.22 -4.33
C GLN A 165 5.93 -7.60 -3.64
N TRP A 166 6.73 -7.82 -2.60
CA TRP A 166 6.67 -9.07 -1.81
C TRP A 166 5.29 -9.32 -1.27
N SER A 167 4.66 -8.30 -0.68
CA SER A 167 3.36 -8.43 -0.06
C SER A 167 2.27 -8.84 -1.07
N ALA A 168 2.34 -8.33 -2.30
CA ALA A 168 1.44 -8.71 -3.38
C ALA A 168 1.71 -10.13 -3.90
N ILE A 169 2.98 -10.52 -4.04
CA ILE A 169 3.36 -11.88 -4.45
C ILE A 169 3.00 -12.90 -3.37
N ALA A 170 3.25 -12.58 -2.10
CA ALA A 170 2.88 -13.36 -0.92
C ALA A 170 1.37 -13.57 -0.81
N ALA A 171 0.59 -12.57 -1.18
CA ALA A 171 -0.85 -12.69 -1.30
C ALA A 171 -1.25 -13.74 -2.34
N GLY A 172 -0.69 -13.66 -3.55
CA GLY A 172 -0.90 -14.66 -4.60
C GLY A 172 -0.46 -16.07 -4.17
N LEU A 173 0.71 -16.19 -3.56
CA LEU A 173 1.26 -17.43 -3.01
C LEU A 173 0.28 -18.12 -2.07
N GLY A 174 -0.20 -17.41 -1.04
CA GLY A 174 -1.14 -17.97 -0.08
C GLY A 174 -2.43 -18.45 -0.73
N ARG A 175 -2.98 -17.69 -1.69
CA ARG A 175 -4.19 -18.08 -2.42
C ARG A 175 -3.98 -19.33 -3.28
N LEU A 176 -2.87 -19.41 -3.98
CA LEU A 176 -2.56 -20.53 -4.88
C LEU A 176 -2.29 -21.81 -4.08
N LEU A 177 -1.66 -21.71 -2.92
CA LEU A 177 -1.53 -22.82 -1.96
C LEU A 177 -2.89 -23.29 -1.44
N GLU A 178 -3.83 -22.39 -1.10
CA GLU A 178 -5.19 -22.77 -0.70
C GLU A 178 -5.93 -23.57 -1.80
N LEU A 179 -5.66 -23.26 -3.07
CA LEU A 179 -6.29 -23.89 -4.22
C LEU A 179 -5.53 -25.11 -4.76
N GLY A 180 -4.37 -25.44 -4.19
CA GLY A 180 -3.54 -26.58 -4.59
C GLY A 180 -2.72 -26.37 -5.87
N ASP A 181 -2.57 -25.14 -6.36
CA ASP A 181 -1.70 -24.83 -7.51
C ASP A 181 -0.24 -24.69 -7.07
N THR A 182 0.40 -25.82 -6.78
CA THR A 182 1.75 -25.89 -6.21
C THR A 182 2.83 -25.38 -7.16
N VAL A 183 2.60 -25.40 -8.48
CA VAL A 183 3.56 -24.91 -9.48
C VAL A 183 3.69 -23.39 -9.40
N SER A 184 2.56 -22.68 -9.52
CA SER A 184 2.55 -21.21 -9.42
C SER A 184 2.94 -20.73 -8.02
N ALA A 185 2.55 -21.47 -6.98
CA ALA A 185 2.97 -21.20 -5.61
C ALA A 185 4.50 -21.34 -5.46
N GLY A 186 5.11 -22.40 -5.99
CA GLY A 186 6.55 -22.61 -5.94
C GLY A 186 7.33 -21.46 -6.60
N GLU A 187 6.84 -20.95 -7.72
CA GLU A 187 7.44 -19.79 -8.38
C GLU A 187 7.31 -18.50 -7.53
N ALA A 188 6.12 -18.24 -6.98
CA ALA A 188 5.91 -17.08 -6.12
C ALA A 188 6.83 -17.13 -4.88
N GLN A 189 6.97 -18.31 -4.27
CA GLN A 189 7.87 -18.51 -3.14
C GLN A 189 9.33 -18.27 -3.53
N ALA A 190 9.80 -18.88 -4.63
CA ALA A 190 11.17 -18.70 -5.10
C ALA A 190 11.52 -17.23 -5.39
N ALA A 191 10.58 -16.48 -5.97
CA ALA A 191 10.77 -15.05 -6.23
C ALA A 191 10.92 -14.22 -4.93
N ILE A 192 10.17 -14.56 -3.88
CA ILE A 192 10.31 -13.90 -2.57
C ILE A 192 11.65 -14.27 -1.93
N GLU A 193 12.05 -15.55 -1.98
CA GLU A 193 13.31 -16.03 -1.41
C GLU A 193 14.53 -15.38 -2.09
N GLU A 194 14.54 -15.31 -3.41
CA GLU A 194 15.58 -14.65 -4.21
C GLU A 194 15.76 -13.19 -3.78
N GLU A 195 14.66 -12.47 -3.61
CA GLU A 195 14.69 -11.05 -3.26
C GLU A 195 15.13 -10.84 -1.80
N ILE A 196 14.70 -11.70 -0.87
CA ILE A 196 15.19 -11.70 0.53
C ILE A 196 16.71 -11.92 0.56
N ASP A 197 17.21 -12.88 -0.22
CA ASP A 197 18.64 -13.19 -0.27
C ASP A 197 19.45 -12.03 -0.84
N ARG A 198 18.97 -11.41 -1.93
CA ARG A 198 19.60 -10.23 -2.52
C ARG A 198 19.68 -9.08 -1.52
N GLU A 199 18.57 -8.79 -0.83
CA GLU A 199 18.51 -7.75 0.20
C GLU A 199 19.44 -8.02 1.39
N GLN A 200 19.54 -9.28 1.82
CA GLN A 200 20.45 -9.71 2.89
C GLN A 200 21.92 -9.51 2.50
N VAL A 201 22.30 -9.90 1.28
CA VAL A 201 23.66 -9.70 0.75
C VAL A 201 24.03 -8.22 0.74
N VAL A 202 23.16 -7.35 0.22
CA VAL A 202 23.40 -5.89 0.19
C VAL A 202 23.59 -5.33 1.59
N PHE A 203 22.82 -5.81 2.57
CA PHE A 203 22.97 -5.38 3.96
C PHE A 203 24.28 -5.84 4.59
N ASP A 204 24.66 -7.10 4.39
CA ASP A 204 25.89 -7.66 4.95
C ASP A 204 27.13 -6.98 4.36
N GLU A 205 27.12 -6.66 3.07
CA GLU A 205 28.18 -5.88 2.40
C GLU A 205 28.30 -4.47 3.00
N ALA A 206 27.18 -3.75 3.13
CA ALA A 206 27.18 -2.42 3.75
C ALA A 206 27.61 -2.45 5.22
N ALA A 207 27.26 -3.51 5.96
CA ALA A 207 27.65 -3.68 7.36
C ALA A 207 29.15 -3.99 7.53
N ALA A 208 29.79 -4.57 6.52
CA ALA A 208 31.23 -4.85 6.50
C ALA A 208 32.08 -3.68 5.99
N GLU A 209 31.47 -2.72 5.28
CA GLU A 209 32.16 -1.58 4.66
C GLU A 209 32.43 -0.45 5.68
N GLN A 210 33.69 -0.05 5.81
CA GLN A 210 34.07 1.07 6.67
C GLN A 210 33.52 2.40 6.11
N GLY A 211 32.82 3.18 6.96
CA GLY A 211 32.23 4.46 6.55
C GLY A 211 30.83 4.35 5.95
N ALA A 212 30.24 3.15 5.90
CA ALA A 212 28.89 2.91 5.38
C ALA A 212 27.81 2.92 6.48
N GLU A 213 28.07 3.51 7.65
CA GLU A 213 27.14 3.43 8.80
C GLU A 213 25.77 4.05 8.49
N LEU A 214 25.73 5.12 7.68
CA LEU A 214 24.46 5.71 7.23
C LEU A 214 23.67 4.78 6.31
N ASP A 215 24.35 4.02 5.45
CA ASP A 215 23.71 3.04 4.58
C ASP A 215 23.15 1.89 5.41
N VAL A 216 23.89 1.42 6.42
CA VAL A 216 23.41 0.41 7.37
C VAL A 216 22.15 0.89 8.09
N LEU A 217 22.07 2.14 8.53
CA LEU A 217 20.86 2.68 9.18
C LEU A 217 19.67 2.73 8.20
N ARG A 218 19.90 3.22 6.97
CA ARG A 218 18.86 3.33 5.93
C ARG A 218 18.35 1.97 5.49
N LEU A 219 19.25 1.03 5.19
CA LEU A 219 18.93 -0.35 4.88
C LEU A 219 18.18 -1.01 6.05
N SER A 220 18.62 -0.77 7.30
CA SER A 220 17.92 -1.32 8.48
C SER A 220 16.46 -0.91 8.55
N MET A 221 16.16 0.36 8.22
CA MET A 221 14.79 0.85 8.15
C MET A 221 14.01 0.21 7.00
N THR A 222 14.60 0.14 5.80
CA THR A 222 13.96 -0.44 4.62
C THR A 222 13.67 -1.94 4.81
N LEU A 223 14.63 -2.73 5.28
CA LEU A 223 14.45 -4.17 5.50
C LEU A 223 13.43 -4.47 6.60
N ALA A 224 13.40 -3.66 7.66
CA ALA A 224 12.38 -3.80 8.70
C ALA A 224 10.97 -3.52 8.16
N HIS A 225 10.85 -2.54 7.25
CA HIS A 225 9.60 -2.24 6.54
C HIS A 225 9.21 -3.37 5.58
N ASN A 226 10.11 -3.81 4.70
CA ASN A 226 9.85 -4.87 3.72
C ASN A 226 9.44 -6.19 4.39
N ARG A 227 10.10 -6.54 5.50
CA ARG A 227 9.70 -7.67 6.36
C ARG A 227 8.27 -7.51 6.89
N GLY A 228 7.92 -6.30 7.31
CA GLY A 228 6.57 -5.96 7.80
C GLY A 228 5.51 -6.20 6.73
N ASP A 229 5.77 -5.74 5.50
CA ASP A 229 4.86 -5.89 4.37
C ASP A 229 4.70 -7.35 3.95
N LEU A 230 5.78 -8.13 3.89
CA LEU A 230 5.72 -9.58 3.68
C LEU A 230 4.84 -10.26 4.74
N THR A 231 5.02 -9.89 6.01
CA THR A 231 4.21 -10.43 7.13
C THR A 231 2.73 -10.08 6.95
N GLN A 232 2.42 -8.86 6.50
CA GLN A 232 1.04 -8.42 6.24
C GLN A 232 0.42 -9.19 5.06
N GLY A 233 1.13 -9.35 3.95
CA GLY A 233 0.67 -10.13 2.80
C GLY A 233 0.38 -11.59 3.15
N MET A 234 1.27 -12.24 3.90
CA MET A 234 1.02 -13.59 4.39
C MET A 234 -0.12 -13.65 5.41
N GLY A 235 -0.27 -12.63 6.24
CA GLY A 235 -1.29 -12.54 7.30
C GLY A 235 -2.75 -12.57 6.82
N PHE A 236 -3.02 -12.42 5.52
CA PHE A 236 -4.36 -12.57 4.95
C PHE A 236 -4.88 -14.01 4.93
N TRP A 237 -3.99 -15.00 5.03
CA TRP A 237 -4.31 -16.40 4.82
C TRP A 237 -4.35 -17.19 6.12
N LYS A 238 -5.25 -18.18 6.17
CA LYS A 238 -5.31 -19.09 7.33
C LYS A 238 -4.08 -19.99 7.34
N ARG A 239 -3.50 -20.19 8.52
CA ARG A 239 -2.37 -21.09 8.73
C ARG A 239 -2.83 -22.56 8.70
N THR A 240 -3.06 -23.09 7.51
CA THR A 240 -3.35 -24.52 7.27
C THR A 240 -2.06 -25.35 7.29
N PRO A 241 -2.13 -26.70 7.33
CA PRO A 241 -0.93 -27.55 7.24
C PRO A 241 -0.09 -27.34 5.98
N VAL A 242 -0.69 -26.83 4.90
CA VAL A 242 0.02 -26.52 3.64
C VAL A 242 0.67 -25.14 3.68
N ILE A 243 -0.01 -24.15 4.27
CA ILE A 243 0.45 -22.75 4.22
C ILE A 243 1.40 -22.42 5.37
N ALA A 244 1.16 -22.97 6.57
CA ALA A 244 1.95 -22.67 7.75
C ALA A 244 3.46 -22.93 7.58
N PRO A 245 3.90 -24.06 7.00
CA PRO A 245 5.34 -24.31 6.76
C PRO A 245 5.98 -23.27 5.86
N VAL A 246 5.28 -22.83 4.80
CA VAL A 246 5.77 -21.79 3.88
C VAL A 246 5.85 -20.44 4.59
N MET A 247 4.84 -20.06 5.39
CA MET A 247 4.88 -18.83 6.19
C MET A 247 6.07 -18.82 7.15
N ASP A 248 6.31 -19.94 7.83
CA ASP A 248 7.37 -20.05 8.83
C ASP A 248 8.75 -20.02 8.17
N HIS A 249 8.89 -20.66 7.01
CA HIS A 249 10.09 -20.59 6.19
C HIS A 249 10.41 -19.13 5.79
N LEU A 250 9.47 -18.44 5.15
CA LEU A 250 9.67 -17.06 4.69
C LEU A 250 9.88 -16.10 5.86
N SER A 251 9.18 -16.30 6.99
CA SER A 251 9.37 -15.49 8.21
C SER A 251 10.74 -15.69 8.85
N ALA A 252 11.29 -16.92 8.79
CA ALA A 252 12.62 -17.22 9.29
C ALA A 252 13.70 -16.66 8.36
N ARG A 253 13.53 -16.82 7.03
CA ARG A 253 14.46 -16.34 6.02
C ARG A 253 14.52 -14.81 5.97
N GLY A 254 13.36 -14.15 5.88
CA GLY A 254 13.23 -12.68 5.87
C GLY A 254 13.30 -12.03 7.25
N ARG A 255 13.99 -12.65 8.23
CA ARG A 255 14.06 -12.13 9.60
C ARG A 255 14.91 -10.86 9.71
N PHE A 256 15.95 -10.75 8.87
CA PHE A 256 16.94 -9.65 8.87
C PHE A 256 17.39 -9.26 10.29
N ALA A 257 17.86 -10.24 11.06
CA ALA A 257 17.95 -10.12 12.52
C ALA A 257 18.80 -8.93 12.99
N LEU A 258 19.94 -8.66 12.34
CA LEU A 258 20.79 -7.52 12.68
C LEU A 258 20.15 -6.19 12.26
N ALA A 259 19.65 -6.10 11.03
CA ALA A 259 18.96 -4.91 10.51
C ALA A 259 17.78 -4.49 11.41
N VAL A 260 16.94 -5.45 11.81
CA VAL A 260 15.80 -5.20 12.70
C VAL A 260 16.25 -4.75 14.09
N ARG A 261 17.34 -5.32 14.64
CA ARG A 261 17.91 -4.84 15.91
C ARG A 261 18.39 -3.39 15.78
N VAL A 262 19.11 -3.06 14.71
CA VAL A 262 19.56 -1.69 14.45
C VAL A 262 18.36 -0.74 14.35
N TYR A 263 17.34 -1.09 13.58
CA TYR A 263 16.11 -0.32 13.45
C TYR A 263 15.44 -0.03 14.81
N GLN A 264 15.36 -1.05 15.68
CA GLN A 264 14.76 -0.92 17.01
C GLN A 264 15.61 -0.07 17.97
N HIS A 265 16.92 -0.33 18.02
CA HIS A 265 17.80 0.29 19.01
C HIS A 265 18.30 1.69 18.62
N ALA A 266 18.38 2.01 17.32
CA ALA A 266 18.76 3.34 16.84
C ALA A 266 17.58 4.33 16.80
N GLY A 267 16.37 3.92 17.21
CA GLY A 267 15.19 4.80 17.25
C GLY A 267 14.65 5.17 15.87
N LEU A 268 14.98 4.40 14.82
CA LEU A 268 14.57 4.67 13.44
C LEU A 268 13.05 4.54 13.25
N SER A 269 12.37 3.75 14.08
CA SER A 269 10.90 3.65 14.07
C SER A 269 10.21 4.99 14.29
N ALA A 270 10.75 5.84 15.17
CA ALA A 270 10.22 7.17 15.38
C ALA A 270 10.48 8.07 14.16
N GLU A 271 11.66 7.97 13.55
CA GLU A 271 12.03 8.74 12.35
C GLU A 271 11.14 8.38 11.16
N GLY A 272 10.79 7.10 10.98
CA GLY A 272 9.89 6.65 9.92
C GLY A 272 8.52 7.30 9.94
N HIS A 273 8.01 7.72 11.11
CA HIS A 273 6.67 8.32 11.25
C HIS A 273 6.67 9.87 11.27
N ARG A 274 7.85 10.51 11.30
CA ARG A 274 7.94 11.98 11.47
C ARG A 274 7.37 12.79 10.32
N HIS A 275 7.18 12.18 9.15
CA HIS A 275 6.67 12.84 7.96
C HIS A 275 5.14 12.85 7.88
N TYR A 276 4.41 12.13 8.76
CA TYR A 276 2.94 12.07 8.70
C TYR A 276 2.25 13.45 8.80
N PRO A 277 2.72 14.42 9.60
CA PRO A 277 2.13 15.77 9.58
C PRO A 277 2.27 16.50 8.23
N LEU A 278 3.20 16.09 7.37
CA LEU A 278 3.40 16.68 6.04
C LEU A 278 2.32 16.26 5.04
N ARG A 279 1.52 15.24 5.38
CA ARG A 279 0.38 14.80 4.57
C ARG A 279 -0.56 15.94 4.21
N GLU A 280 -0.79 16.88 5.13
CA GLU A 280 -1.70 18.02 4.91
C GLU A 280 -1.12 19.09 3.98
N VAL A 281 0.19 19.06 3.69
CA VAL A 281 0.87 20.10 2.92
C VAL A 281 0.82 19.78 1.42
N LYS A 282 -0.34 20.02 0.79
CA LYS A 282 -0.61 19.67 -0.61
C LYS A 282 0.42 20.19 -1.62
N ILE A 283 1.06 21.33 -1.35
CA ILE A 283 2.05 21.91 -2.27
C ILE A 283 3.29 21.03 -2.42
N LEU A 284 3.66 20.23 -1.41
CA LEU A 284 4.78 19.28 -1.48
C LEU A 284 4.51 18.10 -2.43
N ARG A 285 3.28 17.96 -2.92
CA ARG A 285 2.91 16.89 -3.85
C ARG A 285 3.10 17.30 -5.31
N ARG A 286 3.32 18.59 -5.59
CA ARG A 286 3.30 19.12 -6.96
C ARG A 286 4.54 18.79 -7.79
N SER A 287 5.63 18.39 -7.15
CA SER A 287 6.91 18.18 -7.82
C SER A 287 7.61 16.93 -7.31
N PRO A 288 8.35 16.21 -8.18
CA PRO A 288 9.16 15.09 -7.73
C PRO A 288 10.36 15.57 -6.89
N ALA A 289 10.76 16.84 -7.00
CA ALA A 289 11.87 17.41 -6.21
C ALA A 289 11.59 17.45 -4.70
N THR A 290 10.32 17.36 -4.29
CA THR A 290 9.89 17.34 -2.89
C THR A 290 9.55 15.93 -2.39
N LEU A 291 9.85 14.88 -3.18
CA LEU A 291 9.78 13.50 -2.70
C LEU A 291 10.64 13.34 -1.44
N LEU A 292 10.13 12.58 -0.47
CA LEU A 292 10.80 12.41 0.81
C LEU A 292 11.93 11.39 0.67
N PRO A 293 13.18 11.70 1.06
CA PRO A 293 14.30 10.75 1.03
C PRO A 293 14.24 9.76 2.21
N LEU A 294 15.13 8.76 2.19
CA LEU A 294 15.29 7.84 3.31
C LEU A 294 15.86 8.55 4.54
N CYS A 295 15.13 8.45 5.66
CA CYS A 295 15.64 8.75 7.00
C CYS A 295 16.81 7.80 7.36
N PRO A 296 17.70 8.19 8.29
CA PRO A 296 17.68 9.40 9.12
C PRO A 296 18.30 10.64 8.44
N PHE A 297 18.13 11.80 9.09
CA PHE A 297 18.65 13.13 8.71
C PHE A 297 18.02 13.73 7.45
N LEU A 298 16.93 14.47 7.65
CA LEU A 298 16.19 15.16 6.60
C LEU A 298 16.55 16.65 6.50
N ASP A 299 17.67 17.08 7.08
CA ASP A 299 18.04 18.48 7.23
C ASP A 299 18.23 19.18 5.87
N GLU A 300 18.97 18.56 4.95
CA GLU A 300 19.17 19.08 3.59
C GLU A 300 17.86 19.18 2.82
N TRP A 301 17.05 18.12 2.88
CA TRP A 301 15.71 18.09 2.28
C TRP A 301 14.79 19.16 2.89
N GLY A 302 14.86 19.34 4.21
CA GLY A 302 14.15 20.40 4.93
C GLY A 302 14.58 21.80 4.48
N GLY A 303 15.87 21.98 4.21
CA GLY A 303 16.41 23.20 3.61
C GLY A 303 15.84 23.47 2.21
N LEU A 304 15.75 22.44 1.36
CA LEU A 304 15.12 22.53 0.04
C LEU A 304 13.65 22.95 0.16
N VAL A 305 12.88 22.35 1.07
CA VAL A 305 11.47 22.67 1.27
C VAL A 305 11.26 24.07 1.86
N ALA A 306 12.19 24.54 2.69
CA ALA A 306 12.16 25.89 3.26
C ALA A 306 12.66 26.98 2.30
N GLY A 307 13.28 26.59 1.18
CA GLY A 307 13.98 27.49 0.27
C GLY A 307 13.08 28.45 -0.52
N PRO A 308 13.59 29.65 -0.90
CA PRO A 308 12.82 30.74 -1.51
C PRO A 308 12.22 30.42 -2.89
N SER A 309 12.74 29.42 -3.59
CA SER A 309 12.18 28.94 -4.88
C SER A 309 10.77 28.36 -4.73
N TRP A 310 10.39 27.89 -3.54
CA TRP A 310 9.05 27.39 -3.24
C TRP A 310 8.15 28.45 -2.62
N THR A 311 8.71 29.56 -2.11
CA THR A 311 7.98 30.52 -1.25
C THR A 311 7.36 31.71 -1.99
N SER A 312 7.61 31.85 -3.28
CA SER A 312 7.33 33.07 -4.07
C SER A 312 5.89 33.19 -4.62
N GLY A 313 5.00 32.23 -4.37
CA GLY A 313 3.59 32.32 -4.79
C GLY A 313 2.67 32.92 -3.72
N VAL A 314 1.78 33.85 -4.06
CA VAL A 314 0.82 34.47 -3.11
C VAL A 314 -0.13 33.43 -2.46
N ALA A 315 -0.42 32.32 -3.15
CA ALA A 315 -1.14 31.17 -2.60
C ALA A 315 -0.32 30.40 -1.54
N TRP A 316 1.01 30.40 -1.66
CA TRP A 316 1.93 29.79 -0.70
C TRP A 316 1.81 30.47 0.67
N TRP A 317 1.58 31.77 0.75
CA TRP A 317 1.60 32.47 2.05
C TRP A 317 0.52 31.98 3.02
N ARG A 318 -0.69 31.66 2.55
CA ARG A 318 -1.78 31.12 3.40
C ARG A 318 -1.55 29.66 3.80
N ASP A 319 -1.14 28.82 2.85
CA ASP A 319 -0.86 27.40 3.13
C ASP A 319 0.43 27.21 3.93
N SER A 320 1.38 28.13 3.80
CA SER A 320 2.67 28.08 4.49
C SER A 320 2.60 28.66 5.89
N GLN A 321 1.66 29.56 6.18
CA GLN A 321 1.30 29.87 7.57
C GLN A 321 0.76 28.63 8.29
N ARG A 322 -0.02 27.77 7.63
CA ARG A 322 -0.44 26.46 8.18
C ARG A 322 0.73 25.47 8.26
N ALA A 323 1.51 25.31 7.19
CA ALA A 323 2.65 24.41 7.16
C ALA A 323 3.72 24.80 8.20
N MET A 324 4.02 26.09 8.36
CA MET A 324 4.94 26.61 9.38
C MET A 324 4.39 26.43 10.79
N LYS A 325 3.06 26.55 11.01
CA LYS A 325 2.46 26.19 12.30
C LYS A 325 2.59 24.68 12.57
N CYS A 326 2.38 23.82 11.57
CA CYS A 326 2.59 22.38 11.68
C CYS A 326 4.07 22.03 11.92
N LEU A 327 5.01 22.66 11.20
CA LEU A 327 6.46 22.51 11.37
C LEU A 327 6.95 23.01 12.72
N ARG A 328 6.40 24.11 13.25
CA ARG A 328 6.70 24.58 14.62
C ARG A 328 6.16 23.63 15.68
N ARG A 329 4.95 23.08 15.49
CA ARG A 329 4.39 22.03 16.35
C ARG A 329 5.23 20.75 16.28
N TRP A 330 5.68 20.38 15.08
CA TRP A 330 6.60 19.27 14.81
C TRP A 330 7.93 19.46 15.53
N TRP A 331 8.58 20.61 15.40
CA TRP A 331 9.85 20.92 16.06
C TRP A 331 9.68 20.86 17.59
N ALA A 332 8.57 21.40 18.12
CA ALA A 332 8.27 21.36 19.54
C ALA A 332 7.99 19.94 20.07
N ALA A 333 7.35 19.06 19.27
CA ALA A 333 7.15 17.66 19.61
C ALA A 333 8.49 16.88 19.60
N ALA A 334 9.32 17.09 18.58
CA ALA A 334 10.63 16.44 18.45
C ALA A 334 11.61 16.83 19.56
N ARG A 335 11.52 18.05 20.12
CA ARG A 335 12.29 18.45 21.31
C ARG A 335 11.81 17.76 22.59
N ARG A 336 10.50 17.55 22.74
CA ARG A 336 9.92 16.88 23.92
C ARG A 336 10.28 15.40 24.00
N CYS A 337 10.36 14.70 22.86
CA CYS A 337 10.81 13.31 22.83
C CYS A 337 12.30 13.13 23.17
N ARG A 338 13.15 14.15 22.99
CA ARG A 338 14.58 14.08 23.35
C ARG A 338 14.88 14.30 24.84
N GLY A 339 13.91 14.80 25.61
CA GLY A 339 14.08 15.09 27.05
C GLY A 339 13.44 14.07 28.00
N SER A 340 12.68 13.11 27.48
CA SER A 340 11.96 12.13 28.29
C SER A 340 12.77 10.83 28.35
N LYS A 341 13.36 10.55 29.52
CA LYS A 341 13.55 9.15 29.93
C LYS A 341 12.16 8.51 29.91
N ALA A 342 12.06 7.31 29.33
CA ALA A 342 10.82 6.59 29.19
C ALA A 342 10.19 6.34 30.57
N THR A 343 9.20 7.16 30.92
CA THR A 343 8.19 6.84 31.93
C THR A 343 6.84 6.90 31.24
N THR A 344 6.16 5.76 31.22
CA THR A 344 4.77 5.61 30.81
C THR A 344 3.88 6.44 31.73
N ALA A 345 3.59 7.69 31.34
CA ALA A 345 2.56 8.50 31.95
C ALA A 345 1.67 9.08 30.85
N ARG A 346 0.35 8.84 30.95
CA ARG A 346 -0.67 9.47 30.11
C ARG A 346 -0.67 10.98 30.39
N LEU A 347 -0.68 11.78 29.33
CA LEU A 347 -0.87 13.23 29.42
C LEU A 347 -2.36 13.55 29.72
N PRO A 348 -2.68 14.45 30.67
CA PRO A 348 -4.04 14.93 30.87
C PRO A 348 -4.40 16.00 29.83
N GLY A 349 -5.60 15.91 29.24
CA GLY A 349 -6.21 17.03 28.50
C GLY A 349 -6.44 16.87 26.99
N CYS A 350 -6.32 15.66 26.42
CA CYS A 350 -6.81 15.38 25.07
C CYS A 350 -8.16 14.66 25.14
N GLU A 351 -9.26 15.40 25.13
CA GLU A 351 -10.59 14.83 24.86
C GLU A 351 -10.71 14.51 23.36
N ALA A 352 -11.16 13.29 23.06
CA ALA A 352 -11.47 12.84 21.70
C ALA A 352 -12.80 13.47 21.22
N PRO A 353 -12.98 13.72 19.91
CA PRO A 353 -14.22 14.29 19.37
C PRO A 353 -15.41 13.32 19.49
N PRO A 354 -16.67 13.83 19.48
CA PRO A 354 -17.83 13.16 20.08
C PRO A 354 -18.50 12.05 19.26
N TRP A 355 -17.81 11.42 18.29
CA TRP A 355 -18.42 10.35 17.48
C TRP A 355 -18.12 8.93 17.99
N GLU A 356 -17.40 8.77 19.10
CA GLU A 356 -16.98 7.47 19.65
C GLU A 356 -17.95 6.82 20.66
N LEU A 357 -19.18 7.35 20.84
CA LEU A 357 -20.16 6.77 21.77
C LEU A 357 -21.36 6.17 21.03
N SER A 358 -21.17 4.98 20.44
CA SER A 358 -22.29 4.07 20.18
C SER A 358 -21.88 2.63 20.48
N ASN A 359 -22.53 2.05 21.49
CA ASN A 359 -22.36 0.68 21.96
C ASN A 359 -22.79 -0.34 20.89
N GLY A 360 -21.82 -1.07 20.33
CA GLY A 360 -22.00 -2.24 19.47
C GLY A 360 -20.77 -3.14 19.53
N PRO A 361 -20.89 -4.46 19.30
CA PRO A 361 -19.82 -5.43 19.57
C PRO A 361 -18.64 -5.27 18.58
N PRO A 362 -17.40 -5.62 18.98
CA PRO A 362 -16.20 -5.18 18.28
C PRO A 362 -15.96 -6.00 17.01
N HIS A 363 -16.09 -5.34 15.86
CA HIS A 363 -15.33 -5.72 14.67
C HIS A 363 -14.01 -4.94 14.69
N ALA A 364 -12.90 -5.68 14.62
CA ALA A 364 -11.55 -5.16 14.70
C ALA A 364 -11.25 -4.14 13.58
N CYS A 365 -10.76 -2.98 13.98
CA CYS A 365 -10.14 -1.98 13.12
C CYS A 365 -8.66 -2.35 12.93
N PRO A 366 -8.14 -2.54 11.70
CA PRO A 366 -6.75 -2.92 11.50
C PRO A 366 -5.90 -1.69 11.19
N MET A 367 -5.39 -1.02 12.22
CA MET A 367 -4.31 -0.04 12.08
C MET A 367 -3.55 0.01 13.41
N LEU A 368 -2.53 -0.85 13.55
CA LEU A 368 -1.33 -0.77 14.41
C LEU A 368 -0.75 -2.19 14.57
N PRO A 369 0.49 -2.48 14.14
CA PRO A 369 1.19 -3.66 14.65
C PRO A 369 1.68 -3.35 16.07
N SER A 370 0.96 -3.86 17.06
CA SER A 370 1.49 -3.99 18.42
C SER A 370 2.60 -5.04 18.41
N VAL A 371 3.86 -4.60 18.28
CA VAL A 371 5.00 -5.43 18.67
C VAL A 371 5.05 -5.40 20.21
N CYS A 372 4.30 -6.30 20.84
CA CYS A 372 4.44 -6.58 22.27
C CYS A 372 5.71 -7.39 22.48
N CYS A 373 6.68 -6.79 23.17
CA CYS A 373 7.83 -7.48 23.74
C CYS A 373 7.34 -8.50 24.78
N ALA A 374 7.61 -9.79 24.55
CA ALA A 374 7.67 -10.79 25.61
C ALA A 374 9.07 -11.41 25.56
N ALA A 375 9.91 -11.05 26.54
CA ALA A 375 11.14 -11.78 26.83
C ALA A 375 10.81 -12.98 27.73
N PRO A 376 11.39 -14.18 27.52
CA PRO A 376 11.18 -15.31 28.41
C PRO A 376 12.07 -15.19 29.65
N ASN A 377 11.49 -15.53 30.80
CA ASN A 377 12.17 -15.73 32.07
C ASN A 377 13.26 -16.80 31.92
N CYS A 378 14.51 -16.46 32.24
CA CYS A 378 15.50 -17.43 32.69
C CYS A 378 15.36 -17.58 34.20
N ALA A 379 15.01 -18.79 34.64
CA ALA A 379 15.16 -19.23 36.02
C ALA A 379 16.55 -19.86 36.19
N SER A 380 17.45 -19.17 36.89
CA SER A 380 18.33 -19.69 37.95
C SER A 380 19.10 -18.53 38.57
#